data_AF-X1AFR0-F1
#
_entry.id   AF-X1AFR0-F1
#
_cell.length_a   1.000
_cell.length_b   1.000
_cell.length_c   1.000
_cell.angle_alpha   90.00
_cell.angle_beta   90.00
_cell.angle_gamma   90.00
#
_symmetry.space_group_name_H-M   'P 1'
#
loop_
_entity.id
_entity.type
_entity.pdbx_description
1 polymer ?
#
loop_
_entity_poly.entity_id
_entity_poly.type
_entity_poly.pdbx_seq_one_letter_code
_entity_poly.pdbx_strand_id
1 'polypeptide(L)'
;MPGTRMGHKSILAANSVTTVRQVLESGWIYVGIPAKKFKVNHFFEDGLEDKLGNVEDVEALRKKYEEIYTKRYDKLTYKERKELRREKKEEEKKRW
;
A
#
# COMPACT_ATOMS: atom_id res chain seq x y z
N MET A 1 3.90 12.72 -21.16
CA MET A 1 4.69 13.85 -21.68
C MET A 1 5.17 13.53 -23.09
N PRO A 2 5.63 14.50 -23.88
CA PRO A 2 6.19 14.23 -25.20
C PRO A 2 7.30 13.17 -25.14
N GLY A 3 7.20 12.17 -26.02
CA GLY A 3 8.18 11.09 -26.13
C GLY A 3 8.14 10.02 -25.03
N THR A 4 7.17 10.07 -24.11
CA THR A 4 6.99 9.00 -23.11
C THR A 4 6.67 7.68 -23.82
N ARG A 5 7.34 6.59 -23.42
CA ARG A 5 7.09 5.23 -23.92
C ARG A 5 6.56 4.36 -22.79
N MET A 6 5.42 3.72 -23.02
CA MET A 6 4.84 2.76 -22.06
C MET A 6 5.23 1.33 -22.43
N GLY A 7 5.78 0.60 -21.47
CA GLY A 7 6.07 -0.82 -21.58
C GLY A 7 4.79 -1.66 -21.53
N HIS A 8 4.87 -2.89 -22.03
CA HIS A 8 3.75 -3.80 -22.08
C HIS A 8 3.27 -4.15 -20.66
N LYS A 9 1.96 -4.20 -20.42
CA LYS A 9 1.38 -4.42 -19.09
C LYS A 9 1.94 -3.44 -18.04
N SER A 10 2.26 -2.20 -18.40
CA SER A 10 2.57 -1.16 -17.42
C SER A 10 1.30 -0.40 -17.02
N ILE A 11 1.24 0.10 -15.79
CA ILE A 11 0.12 0.92 -15.30
C ILE A 11 0.66 2.27 -14.84
N LEU A 12 0.00 3.35 -15.26
CA LEU A 12 0.20 4.68 -14.73
C LEU A 12 -1.01 5.05 -13.89
N ALA A 13 -0.82 5.32 -12.60
CA ALA A 13 -1.91 5.66 -11.70
C ALA A 13 -2.54 7.02 -12.05
N ALA A 14 -3.82 7.17 -11.74
CA ALA A 14 -4.54 8.43 -11.91
C ALA A 14 -3.79 9.60 -11.25
N ASN A 15 -3.86 10.79 -11.87
CA ASN A 15 -3.16 12.00 -11.45
C ASN A 15 -1.62 11.89 -11.41
N SER A 16 -1.02 10.87 -12.04
CA SER A 16 0.43 10.77 -12.17
C SER A 16 0.93 11.45 -13.45
N VAL A 17 2.09 12.12 -13.38
CA VAL A 17 2.66 12.87 -14.52
C VAL A 17 4.00 12.28 -14.89
N THR A 18 4.14 11.88 -16.14
CA THR A 18 5.43 11.40 -16.68
C THR A 18 6.37 12.56 -17.00
N THR A 19 7.67 12.30 -17.17
CA THR A 19 8.63 13.27 -17.68
C THR A 19 8.88 13.07 -19.19
N VAL A 20 9.49 14.08 -19.83
CA VAL A 20 9.86 14.03 -21.26
C VAL A 20 10.75 12.83 -21.53
N ARG A 21 10.42 12.05 -22.57
CA ARG A 21 11.14 10.82 -22.96
C ARG A 21 11.24 9.73 -21.88
N GLN A 22 10.39 9.78 -20.83
CA GLN A 22 10.37 8.75 -19.80
C GLN A 22 9.95 7.39 -20.38
N VAL A 23 10.66 6.32 -19.99
CA VAL A 23 10.29 4.94 -20.31
C VAL A 23 9.68 4.31 -19.07
N LEU A 24 8.42 3.87 -19.19
CA LEU A 24 7.75 3.06 -18.17
C LEU A 24 8.02 1.59 -18.51
N GLU A 25 8.64 0.86 -17.60
CA GLU A 25 9.02 -0.53 -17.81
C GLU A 25 7.79 -1.45 -17.83
N SER A 26 7.90 -2.52 -18.60
CA SER A 26 6.86 -3.54 -18.71
C SER A 26 6.60 -4.19 -17.35
N GLY A 27 5.33 -4.46 -17.05
CA GLY A 27 4.95 -5.12 -15.80
C GLY A 27 5.17 -4.28 -14.54
N TRP A 28 5.28 -2.95 -14.64
CA TRP A 28 5.41 -2.05 -13.48
C TRP A 28 4.24 -1.08 -13.34
N ILE A 29 3.96 -0.72 -12.10
CA ILE A 29 2.98 0.29 -11.71
C ILE A 29 3.74 1.56 -11.31
N TYR A 30 3.36 2.68 -11.90
CA TYR A 30 3.96 3.98 -11.68
C TYR A 30 2.97 4.95 -11.02
N VAL A 31 3.45 5.71 -10.04
CA VAL A 31 2.63 6.65 -9.27
C VAL A 31 3.39 7.97 -9.03
N GLY A 32 2.67 9.10 -9.08
CA GLY A 32 3.14 10.40 -8.62
C GLY A 32 3.46 11.41 -9.72
N ILE A 33 3.89 12.60 -9.29
CA ILE A 33 4.31 13.71 -10.15
C ILE A 33 5.73 14.13 -9.69
N PRO A 34 6.81 13.73 -10.40
CA PRO A 34 6.83 12.87 -11.57
C PRO A 34 6.58 11.39 -11.22
N ALA A 35 6.11 10.62 -12.19
CA ALA A 35 5.73 9.23 -12.06
C ALA A 35 6.95 8.35 -11.74
N LYS A 36 6.93 7.67 -10.59
CA LYS A 36 8.01 6.78 -10.14
C LYS A 36 7.52 5.33 -10.05
N LYS A 37 8.42 4.37 -10.23
CA LYS A 37 8.11 2.94 -10.00
C LYS A 37 7.60 2.76 -8.58
N PHE A 38 6.48 2.06 -8.45
CA PHE A 38 5.83 1.81 -7.18
C PHE A 38 5.82 0.32 -6.84
N LYS A 39 5.23 -0.51 -7.70
CA LYS A 39 5.14 -1.97 -7.48
C LYS A 39 5.12 -2.74 -8.81
N VAL A 40 5.45 -4.02 -8.76
CA VAL A 40 5.26 -4.94 -9.89
C VAL A 40 3.77 -5.11 -10.17
N ASN A 41 3.42 -5.17 -11.44
CA ASN A 41 2.06 -5.28 -11.94
C ASN A 41 1.63 -6.74 -12.06
N HIS A 42 0.99 -7.23 -11.01
CA HIS A 42 0.36 -8.56 -11.01
C HIS A 42 -1.05 -8.56 -11.61
N PHE A 43 -1.63 -7.41 -11.98
CA PHE A 43 -3.02 -7.33 -12.46
C PHE A 43 -3.24 -7.97 -13.86
N PHE A 44 -2.17 -8.34 -14.55
CA PHE A 44 -2.20 -9.01 -15.85
C PHE A 44 -1.69 -10.46 -15.76
N GLU A 45 -1.61 -11.02 -14.55
CA GLU A 45 -1.37 -12.44 -14.32
C GLU A 45 -2.69 -13.21 -14.33
N ASP A 46 -2.71 -14.38 -14.95
CA ASP A 46 -3.85 -15.29 -14.90
C ASP A 46 -4.03 -15.81 -13.46
N GLY A 47 -5.28 -15.95 -13.00
CA GLY A 47 -5.61 -16.32 -11.60
C GLY A 47 -5.52 -15.15 -10.62
N LEU A 48 -5.62 -13.90 -11.10
CA LEU A 48 -5.66 -12.73 -10.24
C LEU A 48 -6.87 -12.76 -9.29
N GLU A 49 -8.02 -13.26 -9.75
CA GLU A 49 -9.24 -13.40 -8.95
C GLU A 49 -9.03 -14.33 -7.74
N ASP A 50 -8.30 -15.43 -7.94
CA ASP A 50 -7.93 -16.38 -6.86
C ASP A 50 -6.99 -15.73 -5.83
N LYS A 51 -6.09 -14.84 -6.29
CA LYS A 51 -5.14 -14.12 -5.42
C LYS A 51 -5.76 -12.90 -4.75
N LEU A 52 -6.70 -12.22 -5.41
CA LEU A 52 -7.41 -11.08 -4.83
C LEU A 52 -8.41 -11.53 -3.78
N GLY A 53 -8.79 -12.81 -3.77
CA GLY A 53 -9.71 -13.42 -2.82
C GLY A 53 -11.05 -12.73 -2.93
N ASN A 54 -12.03 -13.37 -3.59
CA ASN A 54 -13.39 -12.85 -3.70
C ASN A 54 -13.84 -12.26 -2.36
N VAL A 55 -13.91 -10.94 -2.30
CA VAL A 55 -14.45 -10.22 -1.15
C VAL A 55 -15.95 -10.29 -1.36
N GLU A 56 -16.54 -11.40 -0.91
CA GLU A 56 -18.00 -11.56 -0.92
C GLU A 56 -18.66 -10.50 -0.02
N ASP A 57 -17.91 -9.93 0.95
CA ASP A 57 -18.46 -9.03 1.95
C ASP A 57 -17.68 -7.70 2.04
N VAL A 58 -18.29 -6.65 1.48
CA VAL A 58 -17.78 -5.26 1.46
C VAL A 58 -17.44 -4.77 2.88
N GLU A 59 -18.11 -5.29 3.89
CA GLU A 59 -17.94 -4.92 5.29
C GLU A 59 -16.64 -5.47 5.89
N ALA A 60 -16.21 -6.68 5.48
CA ALA A 60 -14.93 -7.25 5.86
C ALA A 60 -13.74 -6.52 5.23
N LEU A 61 -13.89 -6.07 3.97
CA LEU A 61 -12.89 -5.25 3.29
C LEU A 61 -12.76 -3.87 3.94
N ARG A 62 -13.90 -3.27 4.32
CA ARG A 62 -13.93 -1.99 5.04
C ARG A 62 -13.23 -2.07 6.39
N LYS A 63 -13.47 -3.13 7.18
CA LYS A 63 -12.72 -3.36 8.44
C LYS A 63 -11.21 -3.49 8.22
N LYS A 64 -10.78 -4.27 7.22
CA LYS A 64 -9.34 -4.38 6.88
C LYS A 64 -8.75 -3.03 6.46
N TYR A 65 -9.47 -2.25 5.66
CA TYR A 65 -9.04 -0.92 5.25
C TYR A 65 -8.94 0.06 6.44
N GLU A 66 -9.96 0.08 7.30
CA GLU A 66 -9.98 0.91 8.51
C GLU A 66 -8.84 0.50 9.46
N GLU A 67 -8.59 -0.78 9.72
CA GLU A 67 -7.46 -1.21 10.55
C GLU A 67 -6.10 -0.77 10.00
N ILE A 68 -5.88 -0.89 8.69
CA ILE A 68 -4.61 -0.52 8.04
C ILE A 68 -4.42 1.00 8.04
N TYR A 69 -5.49 1.77 7.80
CA TYR A 69 -5.43 3.23 7.71
C TYR A 69 -5.36 3.89 9.09
N THR A 70 -6.09 3.36 10.09
CA THR A 70 -6.04 3.84 11.49
C THR A 70 -4.66 3.62 12.09
N LYS A 71 -4.03 2.45 11.85
CA LYS A 71 -2.64 2.17 12.28
C LYS A 71 -1.59 3.12 11.68
N ARG A 72 -1.86 3.77 10.55
CA ARG A 72 -0.94 4.76 9.95
C ARG A 72 -0.99 6.13 10.64
N TYR A 73 -2.12 6.50 11.23
CA TYR A 73 -2.25 7.75 11.99
C TYR A 73 -1.81 7.61 13.45
N ASP A 74 -1.81 6.40 14.00
CA ASP A 74 -1.12 6.08 15.26
C ASP A 74 0.41 5.99 15.07
N LYS A 75 1.04 7.10 14.66
CA LYS A 75 2.44 7.31 15.05
C LYS A 75 2.43 7.70 16.52
N LEU A 76 2.16 6.71 17.37
CA LEU A 76 2.24 6.83 18.82
C LEU A 76 3.56 7.56 19.16
N THR A 77 3.43 8.70 19.81
CA THR A 77 4.54 9.56 20.21
C THR A 77 5.48 8.76 21.11
N TYR A 78 6.77 9.12 21.19
CA TYR A 78 7.73 8.38 22.02
C TYR A 78 7.26 8.20 23.48
N LYS A 79 6.55 9.19 24.04
CA LYS A 79 5.96 9.13 25.38
C LYS A 79 4.92 8.02 25.50
N GLU A 80 3.95 7.99 24.59
CA GLU A 80 2.86 7.01 24.59
C GLU A 80 3.40 5.58 24.40
N ARG A 81 4.47 5.40 23.60
CA ARG A 81 5.13 4.08 23.44
C ARG A 81 5.79 3.60 24.73
N LYS A 82 6.30 4.53 25.54
CA LYS A 82 6.95 4.23 26.82
C LYS A 82 5.92 3.84 27.88
N GLU A 83 4.76 4.51 27.89
CA GLU A 83 3.65 4.20 28.79
C GLU A 83 3.04 2.83 28.48
N LEU A 84 2.73 2.53 27.21
CA LEU A 84 2.24 1.21 26.80
C LEU A 84 3.19 0.07 27.16
N ARG A 85 4.51 0.29 27.07
CA ARG A 85 5.52 -0.70 27.51
C ARG A 85 5.53 -0.88 29.03
N ARG A 86 5.22 0.17 29.80
CA ARG A 86 5.18 0.12 31.26
C ARG A 86 3.92 -0.60 31.74
N GLU A 87 2.77 -0.27 31.15
CA GLU A 87 1.49 -0.94 31.41
C GLU A 87 1.56 -2.43 31.09
N LYS A 88 2.08 -2.83 29.92
CA LYS A 88 2.27 -4.26 29.59
C LYS A 88 3.16 -5.01 30.59
N LYS A 89 4.23 -4.37 31.09
CA LYS A 89 5.09 -4.96 32.13
C LYS A 89 4.39 -5.08 33.47
N GLU A 90 3.53 -4.13 33.82
CA GLU A 90 2.73 -4.17 35.06
C GLU A 90 1.61 -5.23 34.96
N GLU A 91 1.00 -5.41 33.79
CA GLU A 91 0.05 -6.49 33.53
C GLU A 91 0.71 -7.87 33.58
N GLU A 92 1.89 -8.05 32.97
CA GLU A 92 2.66 -9.30 33.08
C GLU A 92 3.06 -9.60 34.52
N LYS A 93 3.44 -8.58 35.30
CA LYS A 93 3.76 -8.73 36.73
C LYS A 93 2.54 -9.05 37.60
N LYS A 94 1.33 -8.66 37.19
CA LYS A 94 0.08 -9.03 37.87
C LYS A 94 -0.41 -10.42 37.48
N ARG A 95 0.07 -10.97 36.36
CA ARG A 95 -0.23 -12.34 35.91
C ARG A 95 0.62 -13.42 36.58
N TRP A 96 1.68 -13.03 37.28
CA TRP A 96 2.51 -13.88 38.15
C TRP A 96 2.25 -13.56 39.61
#